data_AF-A0A356ZBL9-F1
#
_entry.id   AF-A0A356ZBL9-F1
#
_cell.length_a   1.000
_cell.length_b   1.000
_cell.length_c   1.000
_cell.angle_alpha   90.00
_cell.angle_beta   90.00
_cell.angle_gamma   90.00
#
_symmetry.space_group_name_H-M   'P 1'
#
loop_
_entity.id
_entity.type
_entity.pdbx_description
1 polymer ?
#
loop_
_entity_poly.entity_id
_entity_poly.type
_entity_poly.pdbx_seq_one_letter_code
_entity_poly.pdbx_strand_id
1 'polypeptide(L)' 'MTAGLVLISLGLFLFGYAYLNYKKQINNLAEIKKQDLVSYYLDLAYEMLPYKLWSAIAGIILVLTGTIVLIVNI' A
#
# COMPACT_ATOMS: atom_id res chain seq x y z
N MET A 1 -19.35 -4.39 15.49
CA MET A 1 -18.37 -3.36 15.89
C MET A 1 -16.92 -3.87 15.97
N THR A 2 -16.56 -4.83 16.82
CA THR A 2 -15.16 -5.32 17.01
C THR A 2 -14.52 -5.88 15.74
N ALA A 3 -15.24 -6.70 14.96
CA ALA A 3 -14.73 -7.26 13.69
C ALA A 3 -14.36 -6.16 12.67
N GLY A 4 -15.13 -5.08 12.60
CA GLY A 4 -14.83 -3.95 11.72
C GLY A 4 -13.54 -3.22 12.11
N LEU A 5 -13.31 -3.02 13.42
CA LEU A 5 -12.04 -2.46 13.92
C LEU A 5 -10.85 -3.35 13.57
N VAL A 6 -10.97 -4.67 13.74
CA VAL A 6 -9.89 -5.62 13.39
C VAL A 6 -9.56 -5.56 11.91
N LEU A 7 -10.57 -5.52 11.04
CA LEU A 7 -10.38 -5.39 9.59
C LEU A 7 -9.67 -4.09 9.21
N ILE A 8 -10.05 -2.97 9.84
CA ILE A 8 -9.40 -1.67 9.60
C ILE A 8 -7.95 -1.72 10.07
N SER A 9 -7.66 -2.25 11.26
CA SER A 9 -6.29 -2.36 11.77
C SER A 9 -5.39 -3.20 10.86
N LEU A 10 -5.89 -4.35 10.40
CA LEU A 10 -5.17 -5.20 9.44
C LEU A 10 -4.96 -4.49 8.10
N GLY A 11 -5.98 -3.78 7.60
CA GLY A 11 -5.90 -3.02 6.36
C GLY A 11 -4.86 -1.89 6.42
N LEU A 12 -4.84 -1.13 7.52
CA LEU A 12 -3.85 -0.09 7.77
C LEU A 12 -2.43 -0.67 7.88
N PHE A 13 -2.28 -1.83 8.51
CA PHE A 13 -0.97 -2.50 8.61
C PHE A 13 -0.43 -2.90 7.23
N LEU A 14 -1.26 -3.54 6.39
CA LEU A 14 -0.87 -3.94 5.03
C LEU A 14 -0.57 -2.74 4.13
N PHE A 15 -1.39 -1.70 4.22
CA PHE A 15 -1.14 -0.46 3.49
C PHE A 15 0.14 0.24 3.95
N GLY A 16 0.37 0.30 5.27
CA GLY A 16 1.58 0.86 5.87
C GLY A 16 2.84 0.12 5.44
N TYR A 17 2.80 -1.22 5.40
CA TYR A 17 3.90 -2.04 4.88
C TYR A 17 4.23 -1.69 3.43
N ALA A 18 3.23 -1.58 2.56
CA ALA A 18 3.44 -1.19 1.17
C ALA A 18 4.02 0.22 1.05
N TYR A 19 3.52 1.16 1.85
CA TYR A 19 3.97 2.56 1.87
C TYR A 19 5.44 2.69 2.30
N LEU A 20 5.86 1.97 3.34
CA LEU A 20 7.26 1.99 3.78
C LEU A 20 8.20 1.45 2.71
N ASN A 21 7.80 0.37 2.03
CA ASN A 21 8.56 -0.17 0.90
C ASN A 21 8.61 0.82 -0.27
N TYR A 22 7.51 1.46 -0.61
CA TYR A 22 7.47 2.51 -1.64
C TYR A 22 8.45 3.64 -1.32
N LYS A 23 8.41 4.16 -0.09
CA LYS A 23 9.31 5.24 0.36
C LYS A 23 10.78 4.81 0.29
N LYS A 24 11.09 3.57 0.67
CA LYS A 24 12.44 3.00 0.55
C LYS A 24 12.91 2.99 -0.91
N GLN A 25 12.07 2.54 -1.84
CA GLN A 25 12.47 2.44 -3.25
C GLN A 25 12.59 3.79 -3.95
N ILE A 26 11.77 4.79 -3.58
CA ILE A 26 11.97 6.17 -4.07
C ILE A 26 13.37 6.68 -3.70
N ASN A 27 13.81 6.44 -2.47
CA ASN A 27 15.13 6.88 -2.01
C ASN A 27 16.25 6.16 -2.75
N ASN A 28 16.10 4.85 -3.01
CA ASN A 28 17.09 4.05 -3.75
C ASN A 28 17.18 4.45 -5.22
N LEU A 29 16.06 4.85 -5.85
CA LEU A 29 15.99 5.24 -7.26
C LEU A 29 16.14 6.76 -7.47
N ALA A 30 16.52 7.52 -6.42
CA ALA A 30 16.58 8.97 -6.46
C ALA A 30 17.58 9.51 -7.49
N GLU A 31 18.68 8.78 -7.72
CA GLU A 31 19.69 9.14 -8.73
C GLU A 31 19.16 8.89 -10.14
N ILE A 32 18.54 7.73 -10.38
CA ILE A 32 17.95 7.37 -11.67
C ILE A 32 16.84 8.36 -12.05
N LYS A 33 16.02 8.80 -11.08
CA LYS A 33 14.97 9.82 -11.29
C LYS A 33 15.50 11.12 -11.92
N LYS A 34 16.74 11.52 -11.61
CA LYS A 34 17.35 12.75 -12.12
C LYS A 34 17.88 12.58 -13.55
N GLN A 35 18.24 11.36 -13.93
CA GLN A 35 18.86 11.05 -15.21
C GLN A 35 17.82 10.62 -16.23
N ASP A 36 16.91 9.71 -15.84
CA ASP A 36 15.87 9.15 -16.69
C ASP A 36 14.59 8.85 -15.88
N LEU A 37 13.56 9.65 -16.15
CA LEU A 37 12.23 9.50 -15.57
C LEU A 37 11.54 8.21 -16.00
N VAL A 38 11.74 7.75 -17.24
CA VAL A 38 11.05 6.56 -17.76
C VAL A 38 11.59 5.31 -17.05
N SER A 39 12.90 5.15 -17.02
CA SER A 39 13.55 4.04 -16.30
C SER A 39 13.21 4.07 -14.82
N TYR A 40 13.17 5.26 -14.19
CA TYR A 40 12.73 5.40 -12.80
C TYR A 40 11.33 4.81 -12.54
N TYR A 41 10.34 5.11 -13.38
CA TYR A 41 8.99 4.59 -13.18
C TYR A 41 8.88 3.09 -13.48
N LEU A 42 9.62 2.59 -14.48
CA LEU A 42 9.67 1.17 -14.78
C LEU A 42 10.29 0.38 -13.62
N ASP A 43 11.45 0.80 -13.13
CA ASP A 43 12.14 0.13 -12.03
C ASP A 43 11.33 0.19 -10.73
N LEU A 44 10.70 1.33 -10.46
CA LEU A 44 9.79 1.47 -9.32
C LEU A 44 8.60 0.52 -9.45
N ALA A 45 8.00 0.40 -10.63
CA ALA A 45 6.90 -0.53 -10.87
C ALA A 45 7.33 -1.99 -10.69
N TYR A 46 8.49 -2.37 -11.25
CA TYR A 46 9.07 -3.71 -11.07
C TYR A 46 9.32 -4.03 -9.60
N GLU A 47 9.86 -3.07 -8.85
CA GLU A 47 10.16 -3.25 -7.42
C GLU A 47 8.91 -3.32 -6.54
N MET A 48 7.81 -2.70 -6.97
CA MET A 48 6.52 -2.77 -6.25
C MET A 48 5.71 -4.02 -6.61
N LEU A 49 5.90 -4.57 -7.80
CA LEU A 49 5.21 -5.77 -8.25
C LEU A 49 5.88 -7.05 -7.71
N PRO A 50 5.11 -8.14 -7.54
CA PRO A 50 3.65 -8.16 -7.41
C PRO A 50 3.20 -7.81 -5.98
N TYR A 51 3.95 -8.27 -4.97
CA TYR A 51 3.45 -8.42 -3.60
C TYR A 51 3.17 -7.10 -2.88
N LYS A 52 4.03 -6.07 -3.03
CA LYS A 52 3.85 -4.77 -2.34
C LYS A 52 2.65 -4.02 -2.89
N LEU A 53 2.42 -4.11 -4.20
CA LEU A 53 1.25 -3.54 -4.85
C LEU A 53 -0.03 -4.23 -4.35
N TRP A 54 -0.06 -5.57 -4.37
CA TRP A 54 -1.22 -6.32 -3.90
C TRP A 54 -1.49 -6.13 -2.42
N SER A 55 -0.46 -5.94 -1.58
CA SER A 55 -0.67 -5.62 -0.16
C SER A 55 -1.30 -4.24 0.04
N ALA A 56 -0.93 -3.23 -0.76
CA ALA A 56 -1.59 -1.92 -0.72
C ALA A 56 -3.07 -2.02 -1.11
N ILE A 57 -3.36 -2.71 -2.22
CA ILE A 57 -4.73 -2.91 -2.71
C ILE A 57 -5.57 -3.68 -1.69
N ALA A 58 -5.06 -4.80 -1.17
CA ALA A 58 -5.72 -5.57 -0.14
C ALA A 58 -5.95 -4.75 1.14
N GLY A 59 -4.97 -3.93 1.53
CA GLY A 59 -5.09 -3.01 2.65
C GLY A 59 -6.24 -2.02 2.49
N ILE A 60 -6.35 -1.38 1.33
CA ILE A 60 -7.46 -0.46 1.01
C ILE A 60 -8.80 -1.19 1.05
N ILE A 61 -8.90 -2.38 0.45
CA ILE A 61 -10.14 -3.17 0.46
C ILE A 61 -10.53 -3.54 1.89
N LEU A 62 -9.57 -3.93 2.74
CA LEU A 62 -9.83 -4.26 4.15
C LEU A 62 -10.31 -3.05 4.95
N VAL A 63 -9.73 -1.87 4.72
CA VAL A 63 -10.19 -0.63 5.36
C VAL A 63 -11.61 -0.29 4.93
N LEU A 64 -11.91 -0.37 3.62
CA LEU A 64 -13.25 -0.09 3.10
C LEU A 64 -14.29 -1.07 3.64
N THR A 65 -14.01 -2.37 3.57
CA THR A 65 -14.90 -3.41 4.09
C THR A 65 -15.10 -3.29 5.60
N GLY A 66 -14.03 -3.06 6.38
CA GLY A 66 -14.12 -2.84 7.81
C GLY A 66 -14.92 -1.58 8.18
N THR A 67 -14.81 -0.53 7.37
CA THR A 67 -15.60 0.70 7.53
C THR A 67 -17.08 0.45 7.27
N ILE A 68 -17.43 -0.28 6.20
CA ILE A 68 -18.82 -0.69 5.91
C ILE A 68 -19.38 -1.52 7.07
N VAL A 69 -18.62 -2.49 7.56
CA VAL A 69 -19.02 -3.34 8.70
C VAL A 69 -19.24 -2.53 9.98
N LEU A 70 -18.43 -1.49 10.22
CA LEU A 70 -18.66 -0.58 11.34
C LEU A 70 -19.97 0.19 11.16
N ILE A 71 -20.18 0.83 10.00
CA ILE A 71 -21.36 1.65 9.74
C ILE A 71 -22.65 0.83 9.86
N VAL A 72 -22.67 -0.40 9.35
CA VAL A 72 -23.87 -1.28 9.41
C VAL A 72 -24.14 -1.81 10.83
N ASN A 73 -23.11 -1.91 11.67
CA ASN A 73 -23.22 -2.42 13.05
C ASN A 73 -23.07 -1.33 14.12
N ILE A 74 -23.29 -0.07 13.74
CA ILE A 74 -23.55 1.07 14.64
C ILE A 74 -25.05 1.10 14.90
#